data_AF-A0A970BNA1-F1
#
_entry.id   AF-A0A970BNA1-F1
#
_cell.length_a   1.000
_cell.length_b   1.000
_cell.length_c   1.000
_cell.angle_alpha   90.00
_cell.angle_beta   90.00
_cell.angle_gamma   90.00
#
_symmetry.space_group_name_H-M   'P 1'
#
loop_
_entity.id
_entity.type
_entity.pdbx_description
1 polymer ?
#
loop_
_entity_poly.entity_id
_entity_poly.type
_entity_poly.pdbx_seq_one_letter_code
_entity_poly.pdbx_strand_id
1 'polypeptide(L)'
;ELREAVYKKVDGLKPPKEPSTISESYASSDERGITLSRSGYANLESTLTNLARAERNLEMIKTSLPVEKENMETLINGIEEHNRRMRAIPSIRPAKGRISSGFGYRRDPFTGRTSFHSAVDISNAYGTPVYATAYGRVVSAGYCGGYGNMVIINHGYGYQTCYAHLSRIVVSVNQQVSRGGLIGYMGRTGRSTGTHLHYEVRVNGKAVNPANYF
;
A
#
# COMPACT_ATOMS: atom_id res chain seq x y z
N GLU A 1 14.63 17.13 -1.98
CA GLU A 1 14.63 17.59 -0.57
C GLU A 1 15.23 16.55 0.40
N LEU A 2 14.74 15.30 0.49
CA LEU A 2 15.32 14.28 1.39
C LEU A 2 16.77 13.83 1.06
N ARG A 3 17.15 13.75 -0.22
CA ARG A 3 18.52 13.39 -0.65
C ARG A 3 19.59 14.40 -0.20
N GLU A 4 19.28 15.69 -0.18
CA GLU A 4 20.21 16.74 0.27
C GLU A 4 20.35 16.78 1.79
N ALA A 5 19.28 16.46 2.53
CA ALA A 5 19.30 16.38 3.99
C ALA A 5 20.18 15.21 4.49
N VAL A 6 20.20 14.09 3.75
CA VAL A 6 21.04 12.93 4.05
C VAL A 6 22.52 13.23 3.78
N TYR A 7 22.86 13.90 2.67
CA TYR A 7 24.25 14.25 2.35
C TYR A 7 24.86 15.25 3.35
N LYS A 8 24.11 16.27 3.79
CA LYS A 8 24.59 17.26 4.76
C LYS A 8 24.84 16.70 6.17
N LYS A 9 24.23 15.56 6.53
CA LYS A 9 24.40 14.94 7.86
C LYS A 9 25.61 14.01 7.95
N VAL A 10 26.07 13.50 6.81
CA VAL A 10 27.26 12.61 6.70
C VAL A 10 28.55 13.43 6.65
N ASP A 11 28.56 14.60 5.98
CA ASP A 11 29.73 15.50 5.93
C ASP A 11 30.04 16.20 7.27
N GLY A 12 29.10 16.20 8.23
CA GLY A 12 29.25 16.83 9.54
C GLY A 12 29.92 15.95 10.61
N LEU A 13 30.16 14.68 10.31
CA LEU A 13 30.83 13.76 11.25
C LEU A 13 32.33 14.06 11.24
N LYS A 14 32.79 14.82 12.25
CA LYS A 14 34.23 15.00 12.49
C LYS A 14 34.90 13.62 12.56
N PRO A 15 36.02 13.41 11.86
CA PRO A 15 36.80 12.19 12.03
C PRO A 15 37.18 12.04 13.52
N PRO A 16 37.15 10.82 14.09
CA PRO A 16 37.61 10.60 15.45
C PRO A 16 39.08 11.07 15.55
N LYS A 17 39.43 11.74 16.65
CA LYS A 17 40.82 12.13 16.92
C LYS A 17 41.75 10.92 16.69
N GLU A 18 42.82 11.15 15.94
CA GLU A 18 43.87 10.14 15.78
C GLU A 18 44.31 9.63 17.17
N PRO A 19 44.52 8.31 17.33
CA PRO A 19 45.10 7.80 18.56
C PRO A 19 46.47 8.45 18.74
N SER A 20 46.71 9.03 19.91
CA SER A 20 48.03 9.52 20.28
C SER A 20 49.06 8.43 20.03
N THR A 21 50.05 8.72 19.18
CA THR A 21 51.23 7.89 19.01
C THR A 21 51.83 7.62 20.38
N ILE A 22 51.89 6.34 20.76
CA ILE A 22 52.58 5.92 21.98
C ILE A 22 54.06 6.22 21.72
N SER A 23 54.62 7.16 22.48
CA SER A 23 56.02 7.55 22.39
C SER A 23 56.95 6.38 22.69
N GLU A 24 58.01 6.22 21.89
CA GLU A 24 59.10 5.24 22.02
C GLU A 24 59.90 5.40 23.33
N SER A 25 59.31 5.10 24.49
CA SER A 25 60.02 5.23 25.76
C SER A 25 59.63 4.16 26.78
N TYR A 26 59.82 2.89 26.43
CA TYR A 26 59.89 1.81 27.43
C TYR A 26 60.93 0.75 27.03
N ALA A 27 62.19 1.15 27.05
CA ALA A 27 63.30 0.24 27.29
C ALA A 27 63.81 0.50 28.71
N SER A 28 63.12 -0.06 29.70
CA SER A 28 63.61 -0.13 31.08
C SER A 28 63.56 -1.59 31.53
N SER A 29 64.73 -2.06 31.93
CA SER A 29 65.07 -3.37 32.46
C SER A 29 64.19 -3.81 33.64
N ASP A 30 63.65 -5.03 33.56
CA ASP A 30 63.20 -5.78 34.74
C ASP A 30 63.54 -7.27 34.57
N GLU A 31 64.37 -7.80 35.48
CA GLU A 31 65.11 -9.06 35.38
C GLU A 31 64.31 -10.35 35.66
N ARG A 32 62.98 -10.34 35.44
CA ARG A 32 62.16 -11.57 35.43
C ARG A 32 61.22 -11.66 34.23
N GLY A 33 61.56 -10.96 33.15
CA GLY A 33 60.73 -10.84 31.96
C GLY A 33 60.92 -12.01 30.99
N ILE A 34 59.83 -12.72 30.69
CA ILE A 34 59.70 -13.54 29.49
C ILE A 34 60.13 -12.68 28.30
N THR A 35 61.32 -12.92 27.76
CA THR A 35 61.84 -12.14 26.63
C THR A 35 61.22 -12.68 25.36
N LEU A 36 60.21 -11.99 24.82
CA LEU A 36 59.60 -12.38 23.55
C LEU A 36 60.62 -12.20 22.41
N SER A 37 60.60 -13.08 21.42
CA SER A 37 61.41 -12.86 20.21
C SER A 37 60.97 -11.58 19.50
N ARG A 38 61.85 -10.99 18.69
CA ARG A 38 61.51 -9.83 17.85
C ARG A 38 60.28 -10.09 16.95
N SER A 39 60.07 -11.36 16.53
CA SER A 39 58.86 -11.78 15.81
C SER A 39 57.62 -11.87 16.72
N GLY A 40 57.79 -12.25 18.00
CA GLY A 40 56.72 -12.26 19.00
C GLY A 40 56.18 -10.85 19.31
N TYR A 41 57.06 -9.85 19.41
CA TYR A 41 56.65 -8.45 19.58
C TYR A 41 55.94 -7.90 18.33
N ALA A 42 56.44 -8.17 17.12
CA ALA A 42 55.78 -7.76 15.87
C ALA A 42 54.39 -8.42 15.70
N ASN A 43 54.24 -9.69 16.10
CA ASN A 43 52.95 -10.37 16.11
C ASN A 43 51.99 -9.72 17.11
N LEU A 44 52.47 -9.33 18.30
CA LEU A 44 51.64 -8.64 19.29
C LEU A 44 51.17 -7.26 18.81
N GLU A 45 52.06 -6.46 18.20
CA GLU A 45 51.69 -5.16 17.62
C GLU A 45 50.67 -5.29 16.49
N SER A 46 50.83 -6.27 15.61
CA SER A 46 49.85 -6.52 14.54
C SER A 46 48.50 -6.96 15.11
N THR A 47 48.50 -7.78 16.18
CA THR A 47 47.28 -8.24 16.86
C THR A 47 46.55 -7.07 17.53
N LEU A 48 47.28 -6.20 18.22
CA LEU A 48 46.74 -4.98 18.85
C LEU A 48 46.17 -4.02 17.80
N THR A 49 46.86 -3.84 16.68
CA THR A 49 46.39 -3.00 15.57
C THR A 49 45.10 -3.56 14.97
N ASN A 50 45.02 -4.88 14.79
CA ASN A 50 43.82 -5.53 14.28
C ASN A 50 42.65 -5.45 15.27
N LEU A 51 42.91 -5.57 16.57
CA LEU A 51 41.89 -5.37 17.61
C LEU A 51 41.35 -3.94 17.60
N ALA A 52 42.23 -2.94 17.54
CA ALA A 52 41.82 -1.53 17.45
C ALA A 52 41.01 -1.22 16.18
N ARG A 53 41.28 -1.90 15.06
CA ARG A 53 40.44 -1.83 13.84
C ARG A 53 39.08 -2.49 14.06
N ALA A 54 39.03 -3.66 14.70
CA ALA A 54 37.79 -4.36 14.99
C ALA A 54 36.88 -3.56 15.93
N GLU A 55 37.45 -2.91 16.96
CA GLU A 55 36.71 -2.03 17.87
C GLU A 55 36.11 -0.83 17.15
N ARG A 56 36.88 -0.18 16.26
CA ARG A 56 36.36 0.90 15.40
C ARG A 56 35.23 0.42 14.50
N ASN A 57 35.39 -0.72 13.85
CA ASN A 57 34.35 -1.30 13.00
C ASN A 57 33.09 -1.61 13.80
N LEU A 58 33.24 -2.15 15.02
CA LEU A 58 32.12 -2.43 15.91
C LEU A 58 31.38 -1.14 16.31
N GLU A 59 32.11 -0.06 16.60
CA GLU A 59 31.51 1.24 16.92
C GLU A 59 30.78 1.84 15.71
N MET A 60 31.35 1.72 14.51
CA MET A 60 30.69 2.12 13.26
C MET A 60 29.40 1.32 13.00
N ILE A 61 29.40 0.02 13.31
CA ILE A 61 28.19 -0.82 13.20
C ILE A 61 27.16 -0.41 14.27
N LYS A 62 27.56 -0.24 15.53
CA LYS A 62 26.66 0.18 16.62
C LYS A 62 26.00 1.52 16.35
N THR A 63 26.72 2.45 15.74
CA THR A 63 26.21 3.78 15.39
C THR A 63 25.33 3.76 14.13
N SER A 64 25.59 2.87 13.17
CA SER A 64 24.78 2.75 11.95
C SER A 64 23.51 1.90 12.11
N LEU A 65 23.51 0.91 13.02
CA LEU A 65 22.38 0.02 13.28
C LEU A 65 21.05 0.75 13.59
N PRO A 66 21.01 1.79 14.47
CA PRO A 66 19.78 2.53 14.73
C PRO A 66 19.24 3.24 13.48
N VAL A 67 20.12 3.79 12.64
CA VAL A 67 19.74 4.49 11.41
C VAL A 67 19.15 3.49 10.42
N GLU A 68 19.80 2.34 10.24
CA GLU A 68 19.29 1.31 9.33
C GLU A 68 17.95 0.74 9.82
N LYS A 69 17.78 0.57 11.13
CA LYS A 69 16.50 0.19 11.72
C LYS A 69 15.40 1.20 11.40
N GLU A 70 15.65 2.50 11.58
CA GLU A 70 14.69 3.57 11.27
C GLU A 70 14.34 3.60 9.77
N ASN A 71 15.32 3.38 8.90
CA ASN A 71 15.12 3.25 7.46
C ASN A 71 14.18 2.08 7.12
N MET A 72 14.41 0.91 7.74
CA MET A 72 13.58 -0.27 7.53
C MET A 72 12.15 -0.07 8.04
N GLU A 73 11.97 0.55 9.20
CA GLU A 73 10.65 0.89 9.74
C GLU A 73 9.88 1.83 8.80
N THR A 74 10.56 2.83 8.25
CA THR A 74 9.98 3.74 7.26
C THR A 74 9.55 2.99 5.99
N LEU A 75 10.39 2.07 5.51
CA LEU A 75 10.08 1.27 4.33
C LEU A 75 8.88 0.35 4.56
N ILE A 76 8.82 -0.34 5.70
CA ILE A 76 7.69 -1.21 6.07
C ILE A 76 6.39 -0.40 6.09
N ASN A 77 6.38 0.76 6.76
CA ASN A 77 5.22 1.64 6.79
C ASN A 77 4.79 2.09 5.39
N GLY A 78 5.76 2.42 4.52
CA GLY A 78 5.50 2.77 3.13
C GLY A 78 4.87 1.63 2.33
N ILE A 79 5.37 0.40 2.49
CA ILE A 79 4.83 -0.79 1.83
C ILE A 79 3.41 -1.10 2.33
N GLU A 80 3.18 -1.01 3.64
CA GLU A 80 1.84 -1.22 4.20
C GLU A 80 0.83 -0.22 3.65
N GLU A 81 1.19 1.07 3.60
CA GLU A 81 0.33 2.12 3.09
C GLU A 81 0.05 1.94 1.59
N HIS A 82 1.09 1.59 0.82
CA HIS A 82 0.94 1.23 -0.59
C HIS A 82 -0.04 0.06 -0.76
N ASN A 83 0.12 -1.00 0.04
CA ASN A 83 -0.76 -2.18 0.00
C ASN A 83 -2.21 -1.85 0.40
N ARG A 84 -2.43 -0.95 1.37
CA ARG A 84 -3.77 -0.46 1.73
C ARG A 84 -4.40 0.28 0.56
N ARG A 85 -3.67 1.19 -0.08
CA ARG A 85 -4.14 1.92 -1.27
C ARG A 85 -4.47 0.98 -2.43
N MET A 86 -3.61 0.00 -2.72
CA MET A 86 -3.83 -0.95 -3.81
C MET A 86 -5.06 -1.84 -3.60
N ARG A 87 -5.41 -2.17 -2.34
CA ARG A 87 -6.64 -2.91 -2.01
C ARG A 87 -7.91 -2.08 -2.19
N ALA A 88 -7.82 -0.75 -2.06
CA ALA A 88 -8.94 0.17 -2.21
C ALA A 88 -9.31 0.44 -3.68
N ILE A 89 -8.40 0.23 -4.62
CA ILE A 89 -8.64 0.49 -6.04
C ILE A 89 -9.53 -0.62 -6.64
N PRO A 90 -10.70 -0.29 -7.23
CA PRO A 90 -11.50 -1.24 -8.00
C PRO A 90 -10.66 -1.84 -9.14
N SER A 91 -10.62 -3.17 -9.28
CA SER A 91 -9.73 -3.80 -10.28
C SER A 91 -10.23 -5.14 -10.83
N ILE A 92 -11.51 -5.45 -10.62
CA ILE A 92 -12.16 -6.63 -11.20
C ILE A 92 -13.54 -6.27 -11.72
N ARG A 93 -14.07 -7.09 -12.63
CA ARG A 93 -15.47 -6.97 -13.05
C ARG A 93 -16.41 -7.32 -11.88
N PRO A 94 -17.48 -6.54 -11.67
CA PRO A 94 -18.43 -6.79 -10.58
C PRO A 94 -19.36 -7.98 -10.85
N ALA A 95 -19.56 -8.35 -12.12
CA ALA A 95 -20.40 -9.48 -12.52
C ALA A 95 -19.96 -10.00 -13.91
N LYS A 96 -20.27 -11.27 -14.18
CA LYS A 96 -20.23 -11.81 -15.54
C LYS A 96 -21.39 -11.22 -16.35
N GLY A 97 -21.18 -10.93 -17.63
CA GLY A 97 -22.22 -10.42 -18.52
C GLY A 97 -21.69 -9.49 -19.59
N ARG A 98 -22.56 -9.15 -20.55
CA ARG A 98 -22.27 -8.22 -21.64
C ARG A 98 -22.48 -6.78 -21.18
N ILE A 99 -21.58 -5.88 -21.56
CA ILE A 99 -21.81 -4.43 -21.38
C ILE A 99 -22.94 -4.02 -22.33
N SER A 100 -24.11 -3.70 -21.77
CA SER A 100 -25.28 -3.26 -22.52
C SER A 100 -25.35 -1.74 -22.67
N SER A 101 -24.70 -1.01 -21.77
CA SER A 101 -24.58 0.44 -21.88
C SER A 101 -23.29 0.95 -21.24
N GLY A 102 -22.65 1.92 -21.88
CA GLY A 102 -21.42 2.54 -21.39
C GLY A 102 -21.67 3.79 -20.56
N PHE A 103 -20.59 4.29 -19.96
CA PHE A 103 -20.54 5.57 -19.26
C PHE A 103 -20.56 6.73 -20.25
N GLY A 104 -21.26 7.83 -19.91
CA GLY A 104 -21.30 9.05 -20.72
C GLY A 104 -22.69 9.41 -21.25
N TYR A 105 -22.73 10.39 -22.16
CA TYR A 105 -23.98 10.85 -22.74
C TYR A 105 -24.61 9.82 -23.68
N ARG A 106 -25.88 9.54 -23.45
CA ARG A 106 -26.68 8.64 -24.29
C ARG A 106 -28.14 9.07 -24.32
N ARG A 107 -28.89 8.49 -25.25
CA ARG A 107 -30.35 8.63 -25.26
C ARG A 107 -30.93 7.84 -24.08
N ASP A 108 -31.64 8.54 -23.19
CA ASP A 108 -32.30 7.95 -22.04
C ASP A 108 -33.40 6.99 -22.54
N PRO A 109 -33.40 5.72 -22.12
CA PRO A 109 -34.30 4.71 -22.67
C PRO A 109 -35.77 4.88 -22.25
N PHE A 110 -36.06 5.76 -21.30
CA PHE A 110 -37.43 5.99 -20.81
C PHE A 110 -38.03 7.29 -21.33
N THR A 111 -37.22 8.34 -21.47
CA THR A 111 -37.68 9.68 -21.90
C THR A 111 -37.31 9.99 -23.34
N GLY A 112 -36.38 9.23 -23.94
CA GLY A 112 -35.88 9.47 -25.29
C GLY A 112 -35.00 10.71 -25.43
N ARG A 113 -34.72 11.44 -24.33
CA ARG A 113 -33.88 12.64 -24.31
C ARG A 113 -32.43 12.28 -24.03
N THR A 114 -31.49 13.15 -24.38
CA THR A 114 -30.09 12.97 -24.01
C THR A 114 -29.93 13.09 -22.49
N SER A 115 -29.29 12.10 -21.87
CA SER A 115 -28.97 12.07 -20.44
C SER A 115 -27.56 11.53 -20.23
N PHE A 116 -26.93 11.93 -19.13
CA PHE A 116 -25.62 11.42 -18.76
C PHE A 116 -25.74 10.16 -17.93
N HIS A 117 -25.10 9.09 -18.36
CA HIS A 117 -25.06 7.81 -17.66
C HIS A 117 -23.79 7.71 -16.81
N SER A 118 -23.95 7.76 -15.49
CA SER A 118 -22.86 7.72 -14.49
C SER A 118 -22.25 6.33 -14.27
N ALA A 119 -22.58 5.36 -15.11
CA ALA A 119 -22.32 3.94 -14.86
C ALA A 119 -21.98 3.15 -16.13
N VAL A 120 -21.64 1.89 -15.93
CA VAL A 120 -21.70 0.85 -16.96
C VAL A 120 -22.81 -0.13 -16.60
N ASP A 121 -23.66 -0.43 -17.57
CA ASP A 121 -24.72 -1.43 -17.43
C ASP A 121 -24.20 -2.78 -17.91
N ILE A 122 -24.25 -3.79 -17.04
CA ILE A 122 -23.85 -5.18 -17.34
C ILE A 122 -25.09 -6.05 -17.34
N SER A 123 -25.48 -6.54 -18.51
CA SER A 123 -26.63 -7.42 -18.68
C SER A 123 -26.25 -8.89 -18.56
N ASN A 124 -27.04 -9.63 -17.77
CA ASN A 124 -26.99 -11.09 -17.66
C ASN A 124 -28.33 -11.63 -17.10
N ALA A 125 -28.42 -12.93 -16.85
CA ALA A 125 -29.58 -13.58 -16.26
C ALA A 125 -29.89 -13.05 -14.85
N TYR A 126 -31.18 -13.10 -14.48
CA TYR A 126 -31.64 -12.72 -13.14
C TYR A 126 -30.98 -13.63 -12.11
N GLY A 127 -30.56 -13.08 -10.98
CA GLY A 127 -29.87 -13.85 -9.96
C GLY A 127 -28.39 -14.08 -10.26
N THR A 128 -27.80 -13.46 -11.29
CA THR A 128 -26.34 -13.53 -11.51
C THR A 128 -25.60 -12.95 -10.29
N PRO A 129 -24.59 -13.65 -9.73
CA PRO A 129 -23.81 -13.14 -8.60
C PRO A 129 -23.11 -11.82 -8.90
N VAL A 130 -23.16 -10.90 -7.93
CA VAL A 130 -22.48 -9.59 -7.97
C VAL A 130 -21.46 -9.50 -6.85
N TYR A 131 -20.26 -9.05 -7.19
CA TYR A 131 -19.09 -9.04 -6.31
C TYR A 131 -18.53 -7.64 -6.10
N ALA A 132 -17.98 -7.40 -4.90
CA ALA A 132 -17.23 -6.19 -4.59
C ALA A 132 -15.95 -6.12 -5.42
N THR A 133 -15.70 -4.99 -6.08
CA THR A 133 -14.55 -4.82 -6.99
C THR A 133 -13.25 -4.39 -6.29
N ALA A 134 -13.32 -4.06 -5.01
CA ALA A 134 -12.21 -3.71 -4.13
C ALA A 134 -12.54 -4.02 -2.66
N TYR A 135 -11.52 -4.02 -1.80
CA TYR A 135 -11.72 -4.10 -0.35
C TYR A 135 -12.40 -2.81 0.14
N GLY A 136 -13.37 -2.91 1.04
CA GLY A 136 -14.01 -1.73 1.61
C GLY A 136 -15.06 -2.03 2.67
N ARG A 137 -15.74 -0.98 3.11
CA ARG A 137 -16.85 -1.03 4.06
C ARG A 137 -18.15 -0.64 3.35
N VAL A 138 -19.19 -1.45 3.53
CA VAL A 138 -20.54 -1.14 3.05
C VAL A 138 -21.07 0.07 3.81
N VAL A 139 -21.39 1.14 3.09
CA VAL A 139 -21.95 2.38 3.66
C VAL A 139 -23.45 2.53 3.40
N SER A 140 -23.98 1.78 2.43
CA SER A 140 -25.42 1.69 2.17
C SER A 140 -25.76 0.32 1.60
N ALA A 141 -26.88 -0.25 2.05
CA ALA A 141 -27.42 -1.53 1.59
C ALA A 141 -28.94 -1.52 1.77
N GLY A 142 -29.68 -1.26 0.69
CA GLY A 142 -31.14 -1.19 0.74
C GLY A 142 -31.78 -0.60 -0.52
N TYR A 143 -33.09 -0.35 -0.48
CA TYR A 143 -33.82 0.24 -1.61
C TYR A 143 -33.56 1.75 -1.71
N CYS A 144 -33.16 2.24 -2.88
CA CYS A 144 -32.78 3.63 -3.15
C CYS A 144 -33.50 4.17 -4.41
N GLY A 145 -34.81 4.41 -4.30
CA GLY A 145 -35.61 5.06 -5.34
C GLY A 145 -35.41 4.44 -6.73
N GLY A 146 -34.99 5.26 -7.71
CA GLY A 146 -34.75 4.83 -9.08
C GLY A 146 -33.67 3.75 -9.25
N TYR A 147 -32.70 3.65 -8.33
CA TYR A 147 -31.67 2.60 -8.36
C TYR A 147 -32.21 1.23 -7.91
N GLY A 148 -33.39 1.18 -7.28
CA GLY A 148 -33.92 -0.03 -6.67
C GLY A 148 -33.03 -0.50 -5.52
N ASN A 149 -32.89 -1.81 -5.33
CA ASN A 149 -31.95 -2.34 -4.34
C ASN A 149 -30.52 -2.02 -4.75
N MET A 150 -29.82 -1.37 -3.84
CA MET A 150 -28.50 -0.82 -4.08
C MET A 150 -27.55 -1.12 -2.92
N VAL A 151 -26.30 -1.39 -3.27
CA VAL A 151 -25.18 -1.46 -2.32
C VAL A 151 -24.18 -0.37 -2.70
N ILE A 152 -23.68 0.36 -1.69
CA ILE A 152 -22.57 1.31 -1.84
C ILE A 152 -21.44 0.88 -0.92
N ILE A 153 -20.24 0.74 -1.48
CA ILE A 153 -19.03 0.38 -0.73
C ILE A 153 -18.07 1.56 -0.77
N ASN A 154 -17.60 1.97 0.41
CA ASN A 154 -16.48 2.90 0.56
C ASN A 154 -15.18 2.11 0.71
N HIS A 155 -14.25 2.34 -0.20
CA HIS A 155 -12.96 1.65 -0.24
C HIS A 155 -11.84 2.44 0.46
N GLY A 156 -12.10 3.69 0.85
CA GLY A 156 -11.07 4.63 1.30
C GLY A 156 -10.37 5.32 0.12
N TYR A 157 -9.44 6.24 0.42
CA TYR A 157 -8.67 6.98 -0.59
C TYR A 157 -9.52 7.70 -1.66
N GLY A 158 -10.77 8.05 -1.31
CA GLY A 158 -11.72 8.68 -2.22
C GLY A 158 -12.50 7.74 -3.14
N TYR A 159 -12.23 6.43 -3.12
CA TYR A 159 -12.90 5.45 -3.98
C TYR A 159 -14.21 4.96 -3.36
N GLN A 160 -15.28 4.98 -4.15
CA GLN A 160 -16.55 4.35 -3.83
C GLN A 160 -17.08 3.57 -5.05
N THR A 161 -17.80 2.49 -4.79
CA THR A 161 -18.50 1.75 -5.84
C THR A 161 -19.98 1.57 -5.50
N CYS A 162 -20.81 1.62 -6.54
CA CYS A 162 -22.26 1.52 -6.44
C CYS A 162 -22.74 0.34 -7.28
N TYR A 163 -23.63 -0.47 -6.72
CA TYR A 163 -24.20 -1.66 -7.36
C TYR A 163 -25.71 -1.59 -7.25
N ALA A 164 -26.40 -1.30 -8.34
CA ALA A 164 -27.84 -1.04 -8.34
C ALA A 164 -28.64 -2.09 -9.14
N HIS A 165 -29.97 -1.96 -9.05
CA HIS A 165 -30.96 -2.87 -9.64
C HIS A 165 -30.87 -4.32 -9.13
N LEU A 166 -30.34 -4.53 -7.92
CA LEU A 166 -30.14 -5.87 -7.37
C LEU A 166 -31.47 -6.60 -7.09
N SER A 167 -31.53 -7.90 -7.34
CA SER A 167 -32.67 -8.73 -6.92
C SER A 167 -32.65 -8.99 -5.42
N ARG A 168 -31.45 -9.24 -4.89
CA ARG A 168 -31.21 -9.53 -3.48
C ARG A 168 -29.87 -8.95 -3.04
N ILE A 169 -29.85 -8.36 -1.85
CA ILE A 169 -28.65 -7.90 -1.15
C ILE A 169 -28.28 -8.96 -0.11
N VAL A 170 -27.00 -9.29 0.03
CA VAL A 170 -26.51 -10.27 1.03
C VAL A 170 -25.46 -9.71 1.99
N VAL A 171 -25.32 -8.39 2.01
CA VAL A 171 -24.42 -7.67 2.92
C VAL A 171 -25.19 -6.62 3.70
N SER A 172 -24.66 -6.23 4.86
CA SER A 172 -25.26 -5.22 5.72
C SER A 172 -24.39 -3.97 5.82
N VAL A 173 -25.00 -2.83 6.18
CA VAL A 173 -24.27 -1.59 6.48
C VAL A 173 -23.20 -1.87 7.55
N ASN A 174 -22.05 -1.22 7.41
CA ASN A 174 -20.82 -1.40 8.20
C ASN A 174 -20.05 -2.71 7.99
N GLN A 175 -20.57 -3.67 7.22
CA GLN A 175 -19.83 -4.89 6.90
C GLN A 175 -18.57 -4.58 6.07
N GLN A 176 -17.46 -5.22 6.43
CA GLN A 176 -16.26 -5.22 5.60
C GLN A 176 -16.37 -6.29 4.52
N VAL A 177 -15.98 -5.96 3.30
CA VAL A 177 -16.00 -6.85 2.16
C VAL A 177 -14.64 -6.84 1.48
N SER A 178 -14.17 -8.03 1.12
CA SER A 178 -12.96 -8.20 0.32
C SER A 178 -13.27 -8.04 -1.17
N ARG A 179 -12.25 -7.70 -1.97
CA ARG A 179 -12.33 -7.81 -3.42
C ARG A 179 -12.75 -9.23 -3.82
N GLY A 180 -13.74 -9.34 -4.71
CA GLY A 180 -14.33 -10.62 -5.09
C GLY A 180 -15.35 -11.18 -4.09
N GLY A 181 -15.62 -10.48 -2.98
CA GLY A 181 -16.65 -10.88 -2.02
C GLY A 181 -18.04 -10.71 -2.63
N LEU A 182 -18.91 -11.71 -2.43
CA LEU A 182 -20.30 -11.67 -2.88
C LEU A 182 -21.08 -10.62 -2.09
N ILE A 183 -21.78 -9.72 -2.79
CA ILE A 183 -22.54 -8.63 -2.16
C ILE A 183 -24.04 -8.67 -2.48
N GLY A 184 -24.41 -9.35 -3.55
CA GLY A 184 -25.79 -9.46 -3.96
C GLY A 184 -25.94 -10.22 -5.26
N TYR A 185 -27.12 -10.09 -5.83
CA TYR A 185 -27.52 -10.78 -7.04
C TYR A 185 -28.17 -9.78 -8.00
N MET A 186 -27.86 -9.91 -9.29
CA MET A 186 -28.38 -9.07 -10.35
C MET A 186 -29.90 -9.19 -10.44
N GLY A 187 -30.57 -8.10 -10.74
CA GLY A 187 -32.03 -8.07 -10.83
C GLY A 187 -32.52 -6.97 -11.79
N ARG A 188 -33.71 -6.48 -11.48
CA ARG A 188 -34.43 -5.46 -12.25
C ARG A 188 -35.24 -4.52 -11.35
N THR A 189 -34.85 -4.37 -10.08
CA THR A 189 -35.60 -3.49 -9.15
C THR A 189 -35.39 -2.02 -9.49
N GLY A 190 -36.34 -1.16 -9.15
CA GLY A 190 -36.25 0.27 -9.44
C GLY A 190 -36.51 0.57 -10.92
N ARG A 191 -35.89 1.62 -11.45
CA ARG A 191 -36.14 2.13 -12.80
C ARG A 191 -35.25 1.42 -13.82
N SER A 192 -35.68 0.22 -14.23
CA SER A 192 -34.88 -0.67 -15.10
C SER A 192 -35.68 -1.27 -16.26
N THR A 193 -35.11 -1.23 -17.47
CA THR A 193 -35.74 -1.77 -18.70
C THR A 193 -35.59 -3.27 -18.87
N GLY A 194 -34.71 -3.92 -18.10
CA GLY A 194 -34.42 -5.35 -18.20
C GLY A 194 -33.39 -5.77 -17.16
N THR A 195 -33.13 -7.07 -17.01
CA THR A 195 -32.16 -7.54 -16.02
C THR A 195 -30.75 -7.06 -16.34
N HIS A 196 -30.19 -6.21 -15.47
CA HIS A 196 -28.81 -5.73 -15.56
C HIS A 196 -28.31 -5.25 -14.20
N LEU A 197 -27.00 -5.12 -14.09
CA LEU A 197 -26.32 -4.41 -13.02
C LEU A 197 -25.94 -3.01 -13.52
N HIS A 198 -26.44 -1.98 -12.86
CA HIS A 198 -25.94 -0.61 -13.00
C HIS A 198 -24.77 -0.43 -12.03
N TYR A 199 -23.55 -0.31 -12.57
CA TYR A 199 -22.31 -0.26 -11.79
C TYR A 199 -21.59 1.08 -11.94
N GLU A 200 -21.36 1.77 -10.82
CA GLU A 200 -20.61 3.03 -10.80
C GLU A 200 -19.28 2.86 -10.06
N VAL A 201 -18.28 3.59 -10.54
CA VAL A 201 -17.07 3.92 -9.78
C VAL A 201 -17.08 5.42 -9.55
N ARG A 202 -16.86 5.83 -8.31
CA ARG A 202 -16.73 7.24 -7.92
C ARG A 202 -15.38 7.49 -7.29
N VAL A 203 -14.76 8.61 -7.66
CA VAL A 203 -13.51 9.11 -7.09
C VAL A 203 -13.76 10.50 -6.56
N ASN A 204 -13.55 10.69 -5.25
CA ASN A 204 -13.81 11.95 -4.55
C ASN A 204 -15.23 12.48 -4.80
N GLY A 205 -16.22 11.57 -4.76
CA GLY A 205 -17.64 11.88 -4.97
C GLY A 205 -18.07 12.05 -6.43
N LYS A 206 -17.15 12.09 -7.39
CA LYS A 206 -17.46 12.24 -8.83
C LYS A 206 -17.49 10.88 -9.53
N ALA A 207 -18.51 10.64 -10.34
CA ALA A 207 -18.58 9.44 -11.18
C ALA A 207 -17.48 9.48 -12.25
N VAL A 208 -16.78 8.36 -12.42
CA VAL A 208 -15.74 8.16 -13.44
C VAL A 208 -16.07 6.92 -14.25
N ASN A 209 -15.52 6.80 -15.46
CA ASN A 209 -15.81 5.66 -16.33
C ASN A 209 -15.35 4.33 -15.68
N PRO A 210 -16.28 3.43 -15.31
CA PRO A 210 -15.95 2.14 -14.69
C PRO A 210 -15.10 1.22 -15.59
N ALA A 211 -15.16 1.40 -16.91
CA ALA A 211 -14.38 0.60 -17.87
C ALA A 211 -12.86 0.79 -17.72
N ASN A 212 -12.40 1.82 -17.00
CA ASN A 212 -10.98 2.02 -16.71
C ASN A 212 -10.47 1.14 -15.54
N TYR A 213 -11.35 0.35 -14.91
CA TYR A 213 -11.06 -0.41 -13.70
C TYR A 213 -11.23 -1.94 -13.88
N PHE A 214 -11.52 -2.43 -15.10
CA PHE A 214 -11.62 -3.86 -15.41
C PHE A 214 -11.52 -4.16 -16.90
#